data_AF-A0A3B0TX60-F1
#
_entry.id   AF-A0A3B0TX60-F1
#
_cell.length_a   1.000
_cell.length_b   1.000
_cell.length_c   1.000
_cell.angle_alpha   90.00
_cell.angle_beta   90.00
_cell.angle_gamma   90.00
#
_symmetry.space_group_name_H-M   'P 1'
#
loop_
_entity.id
_entity.type
_entity.pdbx_description
1 polymer ?
#
loop_
_entity_poly.entity_id
_entity_poly.type
_entity_poly.pdbx_seq_one_letter_code
_entity_poly.pdbx_strand_id
1 'polypeptide(L)'
;MKLVMQLVCYMSKLEQIEINFIRVLNNNIQPDRLSQFNRYDQEGISGFQINTIDYNSIVMYPSFNSFAINSNLPTMERLDGSTWLANRTNLSVGDIEITDLLYGGLYAKLYFVTTEYESSPEDNFHAQDVYVKFYSDVNYSNRVSLNQNVDFKFKIVNTNEYSGTSSTNFYSKSLISGNQSYFIQNYTRTNMQYDYGDIEPVSYSQALIITQGFSYID
;
A
#
# COMPACT_ATOMS: atom_id res chain seq x y z
N MET A 1 13.59 -6.92 19.95
CA MET A 1 13.47 -5.73 19.08
C MET A 1 13.30 -6.19 17.63
N LYS A 2 12.14 -6.77 17.30
CA LYS A 2 11.87 -7.45 16.01
C LYS A 2 10.92 -6.64 15.09
N LEU A 3 10.25 -5.62 15.66
CA LEU A 3 9.20 -4.86 14.98
C LEU A 3 9.71 -3.76 14.05
N VAL A 4 10.82 -3.09 14.39
CA VAL A 4 11.39 -2.01 13.54
C VAL A 4 12.14 -2.59 12.34
N MET A 5 12.64 -3.83 12.46
CA MET A 5 13.38 -4.51 11.39
C MET A 5 12.48 -4.93 10.23
N GLN A 6 11.17 -5.06 10.45
CA GLN A 6 10.21 -5.54 9.45
C GLN A 6 9.66 -4.41 8.56
N LEU A 7 9.56 -3.17 9.07
CA LEU A 7 9.15 -1.99 8.27
C LEU A 7 10.28 -1.49 7.34
N VAL A 8 11.52 -1.80 7.72
CA VAL A 8 12.76 -1.21 7.18
C VAL A 8 13.49 -2.18 6.24
N CYS A 9 13.05 -3.45 6.18
CA CYS A 9 13.56 -4.44 5.23
C CYS A 9 13.39 -3.98 3.77
N TYR A 10 12.45 -3.08 3.45
CA TYR A 10 12.08 -2.68 2.09
C TYR A 10 13.22 -2.13 1.20
N MET A 11 14.39 -1.80 1.75
CA MET A 11 15.48 -1.20 0.97
C MET A 11 16.82 -1.96 1.05
N SER A 12 16.91 -3.10 1.73
CA SER A 12 18.16 -3.89 1.79
C SER A 12 18.07 -5.31 1.24
N LYS A 13 16.94 -5.69 0.65
CA LYS A 13 16.80 -6.89 -0.18
C LYS A 13 16.21 -6.47 -1.51
N LEU A 14 16.93 -6.77 -2.59
CA LEU A 14 16.89 -6.00 -3.83
C LEU A 14 15.80 -6.55 -4.76
N GLU A 15 14.67 -5.88 -4.98
CA GLU A 15 13.77 -6.27 -6.08
C GLU A 15 14.31 -5.70 -7.42
N GLN A 16 14.41 -6.51 -8.48
CA GLN A 16 14.73 -6.17 -9.89
C GLN A 16 15.91 -5.21 -10.23
N ILE A 17 16.67 -4.72 -9.25
CA ILE A 17 17.66 -3.64 -9.39
C ILE A 17 19.10 -4.13 -9.60
N GLU A 18 19.40 -5.39 -9.27
CA GLU A 18 20.74 -5.97 -9.50
C GLU A 18 21.20 -5.91 -10.98
N ILE A 19 20.28 -5.68 -11.92
CA ILE A 19 20.66 -5.58 -13.33
C ILE A 19 20.96 -4.13 -13.73
N ASN A 20 20.40 -3.13 -13.03
CA ASN A 20 20.41 -1.74 -13.49
C ASN A 20 21.23 -0.77 -12.62
N PHE A 21 21.60 -1.12 -11.39
CA PHE A 21 22.35 -0.18 -10.52
C PHE A 21 23.47 -0.79 -9.67
N ILE A 22 23.35 -2.05 -9.23
CA ILE A 22 24.35 -2.71 -8.38
C ILE A 22 24.70 -4.07 -8.93
N ARG A 23 25.98 -4.43 -8.91
CA ARG A 23 26.46 -5.80 -9.13
C ARG A 23 26.79 -6.43 -7.78
N VAL A 24 26.19 -7.59 -7.48
CA VAL A 24 26.60 -8.43 -6.35
C VAL A 24 27.70 -9.40 -6.79
N LEU A 25 28.77 -9.45 -6.01
CA LEU A 25 29.97 -10.22 -6.29
C LEU A 25 29.94 -11.53 -5.51
N ASN A 26 29.11 -12.48 -5.95
CA ASN A 26 28.88 -13.77 -5.25
C ASN A 26 30.16 -14.52 -4.88
N ASN A 27 31.20 -14.46 -5.74
CA ASN A 27 32.50 -15.09 -5.47
C ASN A 27 33.27 -14.47 -4.29
N ASN A 28 32.88 -13.27 -3.86
CA ASN A 28 33.47 -12.58 -2.72
C ASN A 28 32.66 -12.79 -1.43
N ILE A 29 31.49 -13.46 -1.48
CA ILE A 29 30.55 -13.59 -0.35
C ILE A 29 30.66 -14.99 0.28
N GLN A 30 30.57 -15.05 1.61
CA GLN A 30 30.55 -16.31 2.35
C GLN A 30 29.36 -17.18 1.89
N PRO A 31 29.55 -18.48 1.60
CA PRO A 31 28.49 -19.33 1.05
C PRO A 31 27.19 -19.36 1.88
N ASP A 32 27.29 -19.29 3.21
CA ASP A 32 26.16 -19.29 4.15
C ASP A 32 25.52 -17.89 4.34
N ARG A 33 25.98 -16.89 3.59
CA ARG A 33 25.46 -15.51 3.59
C ARG A 33 24.87 -15.08 2.25
N LEU A 34 24.96 -15.90 1.21
CA LEU A 34 24.41 -15.58 -0.12
C LEU A 34 22.92 -15.20 -0.08
N SER A 35 22.14 -15.87 0.79
CA SER A 35 20.71 -15.58 0.95
C SER A 35 20.38 -14.17 1.48
N GLN A 36 21.36 -13.45 2.05
CA GLN A 36 21.16 -12.06 2.48
C GLN A 36 21.06 -11.09 1.29
N PHE A 37 21.54 -11.52 0.12
CA PHE A 37 21.53 -10.74 -1.13
C PHE A 37 20.42 -11.17 -2.09
N ASN A 38 19.57 -12.13 -1.69
CA ASN A 38 18.42 -12.54 -2.48
C ASN A 38 17.48 -11.36 -2.76
N ARG A 39 16.88 -11.41 -3.94
CA ARG A 39 15.88 -10.46 -4.39
C ARG A 39 14.50 -10.80 -3.85
N TYR A 40 13.65 -9.79 -3.68
CA TYR A 40 12.28 -10.00 -3.18
C TYR A 40 11.45 -10.94 -4.07
N ASP A 41 11.57 -10.79 -5.38
CA ASP A 41 10.86 -11.65 -6.33
C ASP A 41 11.39 -13.10 -6.34
N GLN A 42 12.66 -13.31 -6.01
CA GLN A 42 13.22 -14.65 -5.79
C GLN A 42 12.68 -15.31 -4.51
N GLU A 43 12.24 -14.49 -3.53
CA GLU A 43 11.61 -14.97 -2.29
C GLU A 43 10.08 -14.99 -2.37
N GLY A 44 9.48 -14.63 -3.52
CA GLY A 44 8.03 -14.57 -3.71
C GLY A 44 7.33 -13.48 -2.89
N ILE A 45 8.09 -12.46 -2.48
CA ILE A 45 7.61 -11.32 -1.70
C ILE A 45 7.45 -10.14 -2.67
N SER A 46 6.32 -9.44 -2.59
CA SER A 46 6.16 -8.17 -3.31
C SER A 46 6.87 -7.05 -2.57
N GLY A 47 7.72 -6.32 -3.28
CA GLY A 47 8.37 -5.09 -2.81
C GLY A 47 7.76 -3.82 -3.41
N PHE A 48 8.41 -2.70 -3.10
CA PHE A 48 8.02 -1.34 -3.47
C PHE A 48 9.31 -0.63 -3.82
N GLN A 49 9.34 -0.08 -5.03
CA GLN A 49 10.52 0.53 -5.59
C GLN A 49 10.16 1.90 -6.16
N ILE A 50 11.02 2.88 -5.88
CA ILE A 50 11.07 4.15 -6.60
C ILE A 50 12.17 4.07 -7.68
N ASN A 51 12.05 4.87 -8.74
CA ASN A 51 12.81 4.72 -10.00
C ASN A 51 14.34 4.86 -9.90
N THR A 52 14.90 5.15 -8.72
CA THR A 52 16.34 5.35 -8.50
C THR A 52 16.80 4.70 -7.20
N ILE A 53 18.01 4.12 -7.20
CA ILE A 53 18.64 3.65 -5.96
C ILE A 53 19.27 4.81 -5.18
N ASP A 54 19.06 4.84 -3.87
CA ASP A 54 19.76 5.77 -2.97
C ASP A 54 20.92 5.04 -2.26
N TYR A 55 22.14 5.19 -2.77
CA TYR A 55 23.34 4.61 -2.15
C TYR A 55 23.66 5.19 -0.77
N ASN A 56 23.09 6.34 -0.42
CA ASN A 56 23.27 6.99 0.87
C ASN A 56 22.12 6.68 1.85
N SER A 57 21.21 5.78 1.47
CA SER A 57 20.14 5.30 2.32
C SER A 57 20.68 4.69 3.63
N ILE A 58 20.01 5.00 4.75
CA ILE A 58 20.43 4.54 6.09
C ILE A 58 20.37 3.02 6.23
N VAL A 59 19.58 2.37 5.38
CA VAL A 59 19.31 0.93 5.37
C VAL A 59 20.13 0.18 4.32
N MET A 60 20.81 0.89 3.43
CA MET A 60 21.65 0.30 2.41
C MET A 60 22.91 -0.34 3.04
N TYR A 61 23.21 -1.59 2.70
CA TYR A 61 24.49 -2.20 3.09
C TYR A 61 25.67 -1.52 2.36
N PRO A 62 26.82 -1.33 3.02
CA PRO A 62 28.03 -0.84 2.36
C PRO A 62 28.60 -1.87 1.37
N SER A 63 29.38 -1.41 0.38
CA SER A 63 30.10 -2.28 -0.56
C SER A 63 31.00 -3.28 0.15
N PHE A 64 31.67 -2.84 1.22
CA PHE A 64 32.48 -3.67 2.11
C PHE A 64 31.71 -3.96 3.39
N ASN A 65 31.40 -5.22 3.64
CA ASN A 65 30.65 -5.63 4.82
C ASN A 65 31.12 -7.00 5.34
N SER A 66 30.60 -7.39 6.49
CA SER A 66 31.00 -8.61 7.21
C SER A 66 30.62 -9.93 6.51
N PHE A 67 29.90 -9.87 5.38
CA PHE A 67 29.54 -11.07 4.61
C PHE A 67 30.63 -11.47 3.59
N ALA A 68 31.66 -10.65 3.41
CA ALA A 68 32.76 -10.96 2.52
C ALA A 68 33.60 -12.15 3.04
N ILE A 69 34.12 -12.97 2.13
CA ILE A 69 35.13 -14.01 2.43
C ILE A 69 36.43 -13.35 2.87
N ASN A 70 36.77 -12.22 2.25
CA ASN A 70 37.92 -11.39 2.58
C ASN A 70 37.42 -9.95 2.77
N SER A 71 37.66 -9.36 3.95
CA SER A 71 37.19 -8.02 4.29
C SER A 71 37.74 -6.90 3.40
N ASN A 72 38.81 -7.17 2.63
CA ASN A 72 39.39 -6.22 1.68
C ASN A 72 38.75 -6.31 0.27
N LEU A 73 37.76 -7.20 0.08
CA LEU A 73 37.02 -7.32 -1.17
C LEU A 73 35.57 -6.85 -0.95
N PRO A 74 35.00 -6.08 -1.89
CA PRO A 74 33.60 -5.70 -1.79
C PRO A 74 32.71 -6.91 -2.09
N THR A 75 31.54 -6.95 -1.46
CA THR A 75 30.47 -7.88 -1.82
C THR A 75 29.53 -7.29 -2.87
N MET A 76 29.54 -5.96 -3.03
CA MET A 76 28.70 -5.23 -3.98
C MET A 76 29.41 -4.00 -4.53
N GLU A 77 29.16 -3.70 -5.80
CA GLU A 77 29.68 -2.52 -6.50
C GLU A 77 28.59 -1.88 -7.34
N ARG A 78 28.77 -0.62 -7.72
CA ARG A 78 27.91 0.01 -8.72
C ARG A 78 28.20 -0.63 -10.08
N LEU A 79 27.33 -0.45 -11.06
CA LEU A 79 27.60 -1.01 -12.40
C LEU A 79 28.90 -0.50 -13.04
N ASP A 80 29.33 0.71 -12.67
CA ASP A 80 30.61 1.31 -13.08
C ASP A 80 31.84 0.80 -12.29
N GLY A 81 31.65 -0.10 -11.32
CA GLY A 81 32.71 -0.68 -10.48
C GLY A 81 33.07 0.17 -9.25
N SER A 82 32.46 1.34 -9.05
CA SER A 82 32.70 2.15 -7.87
C SER A 82 32.01 1.58 -6.62
N THR A 83 32.54 1.93 -5.45
CA THR A 83 32.04 1.48 -4.14
C THR A 83 31.38 2.64 -3.38
N TRP A 84 30.60 2.30 -2.35
CA TRP A 84 30.02 3.27 -1.43
C TRP A 84 30.20 2.84 0.02
N LEU A 85 30.16 3.83 0.90
CA LEU A 85 30.13 3.65 2.35
C LEU A 85 28.69 3.63 2.85
N ALA A 86 28.49 3.03 4.01
CA ALA A 86 27.20 3.03 4.68
C ALA A 86 26.95 4.39 5.35
N ASN A 87 25.78 4.98 5.11
CA ASN A 87 25.23 6.00 5.99
C ASN A 87 24.52 5.32 7.17
N ARG A 88 24.88 5.70 8.40
CA ARG A 88 24.23 5.21 9.63
C ARG A 88 23.89 6.34 10.58
N THR A 89 23.85 7.57 10.08
CA THR A 89 23.77 8.78 10.91
C THR A 89 22.45 9.53 10.76
N ASN A 90 21.90 9.58 9.56
CA ASN A 90 20.66 10.29 9.26
C ASN A 90 19.90 9.59 8.14
N LEU A 91 18.62 9.93 8.01
CA LEU A 91 17.82 9.54 6.87
C LEU A 91 18.31 10.30 5.63
N SER A 92 18.48 9.58 4.53
CA SER A 92 18.72 10.16 3.21
C SER A 92 17.44 10.81 2.65
N VAL A 93 17.59 11.55 1.54
CA VAL A 93 16.44 12.11 0.82
C VAL A 93 15.53 10.98 0.33
N GLY A 94 16.08 9.89 -0.21
CA GLY A 94 15.30 8.74 -0.65
C GLY A 94 14.59 8.01 0.50
N ASP A 95 15.22 7.92 1.68
CA ASP A 95 14.58 7.34 2.87
C ASP A 95 13.35 8.16 3.29
N ILE A 96 13.46 9.48 3.28
CA ILE A 96 12.36 10.41 3.62
C ILE A 96 11.25 10.29 2.58
N GLU A 97 11.59 10.36 1.29
CA GLU A 97 10.63 10.24 0.20
C GLU A 97 9.87 8.92 0.26
N ILE A 98 10.54 7.78 0.46
CA ILE A 98 9.87 6.48 0.59
C ILE A 98 8.99 6.46 1.85
N THR A 99 9.45 7.03 2.95
CA THR A 99 8.63 7.14 4.17
C THR A 99 7.38 7.99 3.90
N ASP A 100 7.51 9.09 3.17
CA ASP A 100 6.39 9.94 2.78
C ASP A 100 5.48 9.26 1.74
N LEU A 101 6.02 8.39 0.88
CA LEU A 101 5.22 7.60 -0.05
C LEU A 101 4.45 6.47 0.65
N LEU A 102 5.05 5.87 1.67
CA LEU A 102 4.45 4.79 2.45
C LEU A 102 3.44 5.34 3.47
N TYR A 103 3.77 6.48 4.10
CA TYR A 103 3.09 7.01 5.28
C TYR A 103 2.76 8.51 5.20
N GLY A 104 3.28 9.23 4.22
CA GLY A 104 3.20 10.69 4.11
C GLY A 104 1.86 11.18 3.57
N GLY A 105 0.89 11.24 4.48
CA GLY A 105 0.11 12.46 4.64
C GLY A 105 -1.09 12.65 3.71
N LEU A 106 -1.42 11.69 2.85
CA LEU A 106 -2.70 11.69 2.15
C LEU A 106 -3.75 10.97 3.00
N TYR A 107 -4.73 11.71 3.49
CA TYR A 107 -5.87 11.17 4.21
C TYR A 107 -7.02 10.97 3.21
N ALA A 108 -7.48 9.74 3.08
CA ALA A 108 -8.56 9.36 2.19
C ALA A 108 -9.88 9.39 2.95
N LYS A 109 -10.91 10.00 2.37
CA LYS A 109 -12.26 10.00 2.94
C LYS A 109 -13.29 9.65 1.89
N LEU A 110 -14.18 8.74 2.25
CA LEU A 110 -15.33 8.39 1.42
C LEU A 110 -16.35 9.52 1.42
N TYR A 111 -16.95 9.74 0.27
CA TYR A 111 -18.03 10.69 0.06
C TYR A 111 -19.14 10.00 -0.72
N PHE A 112 -20.33 9.95 -0.11
CA PHE A 112 -21.48 9.22 -0.64
C PHE A 112 -22.47 10.21 -1.25
N VAL A 113 -22.91 9.92 -2.48
CA VAL A 113 -23.93 10.70 -3.18
C VAL A 113 -25.14 9.79 -3.39
N THR A 114 -26.27 10.08 -2.76
CA THR A 114 -27.50 9.30 -2.98
C THR A 114 -27.94 9.40 -4.43
N THR A 115 -28.11 8.26 -5.08
CA THR A 115 -28.62 8.15 -6.45
C THR A 115 -30.08 7.75 -6.46
N GLU A 116 -30.49 6.90 -5.51
CA GLU A 116 -31.86 6.43 -5.37
C GLU A 116 -32.21 6.24 -3.89
N TYR A 117 -33.44 6.59 -3.54
CA TYR A 117 -33.95 6.45 -2.18
C TYR A 117 -35.45 6.18 -2.22
N GLU A 118 -35.86 5.09 -1.58
CA GLU A 118 -37.25 4.70 -1.39
C GLU A 118 -37.48 4.29 0.07
N SER A 119 -38.59 4.74 0.63
CA SER A 119 -39.02 4.33 1.97
C SER A 119 -40.55 4.28 2.01
N SER A 120 -41.05 3.07 2.16
CA SER A 120 -42.46 2.73 2.34
C SER A 120 -42.60 1.70 3.49
N PRO A 121 -43.83 1.31 3.86
CA PRO A 121 -44.04 0.20 4.79
C PRO A 121 -43.55 -1.15 4.24
N GLU A 122 -43.55 -1.34 2.93
CA GLU A 122 -43.13 -2.59 2.28
C GLU A 122 -41.64 -2.59 1.87
N ASP A 123 -41.03 -1.43 1.62
CA ASP A 123 -39.69 -1.32 1.04
C ASP A 123 -38.85 -0.20 1.69
N ASN A 124 -37.55 -0.47 1.89
CA ASN A 124 -36.55 0.54 2.23
C ASN A 124 -35.29 0.32 1.37
N PHE A 125 -35.13 1.13 0.34
CA PHE A 125 -34.04 1.03 -0.61
C PHE A 125 -33.19 2.30 -0.61
N HIS A 126 -31.87 2.16 -0.54
CA HIS A 126 -30.93 3.27 -0.58
C HIS A 126 -29.71 2.92 -1.41
N ALA A 127 -29.60 3.49 -2.61
CA ALA A 127 -28.44 3.38 -3.47
C ALA A 127 -27.65 4.71 -3.55
N GLN A 128 -26.34 4.59 -3.68
CA GLN A 128 -25.41 5.71 -3.65
C GLN A 128 -24.23 5.49 -4.61
N ASP A 129 -23.71 6.56 -5.17
CA ASP A 129 -22.39 6.61 -5.77
C ASP A 129 -21.36 6.94 -4.69
N VAL A 130 -20.26 6.19 -4.66
CA VAL A 130 -19.17 6.41 -3.70
C VAL A 130 -17.98 7.03 -4.40
N TYR A 131 -17.48 8.10 -3.82
CA TYR A 131 -16.26 8.77 -4.23
C TYR A 131 -15.23 8.72 -3.10
N VAL A 132 -13.94 8.70 -3.45
CA VAL A 132 -12.87 8.99 -2.50
C VAL A 132 -12.32 10.40 -2.77
N LYS A 133 -12.03 11.12 -1.69
CA LYS A 133 -11.36 12.43 -1.70
C LYS A 133 -10.11 12.35 -0.84
N PHE A 134 -9.06 13.07 -1.24
CA PHE A 134 -7.78 13.08 -0.53
C PHE A 134 -7.50 14.44 0.12
N TYR A 135 -6.85 14.40 1.28
CA TYR A 135 -6.54 15.56 2.11
C TYR A 135 -5.11 15.50 2.61
N SER A 136 -4.49 16.64 2.89
CA SER A 136 -3.15 16.70 3.48
C SER A 136 -3.12 16.63 5.00
N ASP A 137 -4.29 16.54 5.65
CA ASP A 137 -4.42 16.52 7.12
C ASP A 137 -5.50 15.55 7.61
N VAL A 138 -5.29 15.04 8.83
CA VAL A 138 -6.17 14.06 9.49
C VAL A 138 -7.57 14.60 9.80
N ASN A 139 -7.74 15.91 9.86
CA ASN A 139 -9.05 16.53 10.08
C ASN A 139 -9.83 16.70 8.77
N TYR A 140 -9.26 16.30 7.64
CA TYR A 140 -9.81 16.43 6.29
C TYR A 140 -10.19 17.88 5.95
N SER A 141 -9.36 18.85 6.36
CA SER A 141 -9.63 20.27 6.18
C SER A 141 -9.09 20.80 4.85
N ASN A 142 -7.96 20.27 4.38
CA ASN A 142 -7.24 20.74 3.21
C ASN A 142 -7.26 19.68 2.11
N ARG A 143 -8.15 19.85 1.13
CA ARG A 143 -8.28 18.93 0.01
C ARG A 143 -7.10 19.05 -0.94
N VAL A 144 -6.55 17.92 -1.37
CA VAL A 144 -5.41 17.87 -2.30
C VAL A 144 -5.67 16.95 -3.48
N SER A 145 -4.98 17.20 -4.59
CA SER A 145 -4.95 16.27 -5.72
C SER A 145 -3.96 15.15 -5.43
N LEU A 146 -4.24 13.94 -5.92
CA LEU A 146 -3.24 12.88 -5.92
C LEU A 146 -2.02 13.33 -6.73
N ASN A 147 -0.85 13.33 -6.11
CA ASN A 147 0.43 13.63 -6.74
C ASN A 147 1.02 12.41 -7.47
N GLN A 148 0.45 11.23 -7.27
CA GLN A 148 0.87 9.98 -7.90
C GLN A 148 -0.29 9.01 -8.11
N ASN A 149 -0.03 7.95 -8.87
CA ASN A 149 -1.00 6.88 -9.03
C ASN A 149 -1.12 6.09 -7.73
N VAL A 150 -2.35 5.78 -7.32
CA VAL A 150 -2.64 5.06 -6.07
C VAL A 150 -3.48 3.83 -6.39
N ASP A 151 -3.11 2.68 -5.86
CA ASP A 151 -3.96 1.49 -5.85
C ASP A 151 -4.86 1.55 -4.60
N PHE A 152 -6.07 2.09 -4.77
CA PHE A 152 -7.00 2.34 -3.67
C PHE A 152 -7.78 1.08 -3.31
N LYS A 153 -7.59 0.61 -2.09
CA LYS A 153 -8.14 -0.63 -1.56
C LYS A 153 -9.29 -0.36 -0.59
N PHE A 154 -10.38 -1.09 -0.78
CA PHE A 154 -11.54 -1.03 0.10
C PHE A 154 -12.20 -2.41 0.19
N LYS A 155 -13.08 -2.58 1.18
CA LYS A 155 -13.91 -3.77 1.32
C LYS A 155 -15.37 -3.40 1.42
N ILE A 156 -16.23 -4.28 0.93
CA ILE A 156 -17.67 -4.20 1.13
C ILE A 156 -18.09 -5.39 2.00
N VAL A 157 -18.65 -5.09 3.16
CA VAL A 157 -19.32 -6.06 4.03
C VAL A 157 -20.78 -6.10 3.63
N ASN A 158 -21.28 -7.26 3.23
CA ASN A 158 -22.68 -7.49 2.91
C ASN A 158 -23.30 -8.27 4.06
N THR A 159 -24.39 -7.79 4.64
CA THR A 159 -25.15 -8.48 5.68
C THR A 159 -26.52 -8.83 5.11
N ASN A 160 -26.86 -10.11 5.10
CA ASN A 160 -28.24 -10.52 4.87
C ASN A 160 -29.01 -10.31 6.16
N GLU A 161 -30.02 -9.44 6.12
CA GLU A 161 -30.74 -9.01 7.32
C GLU A 161 -31.77 -10.05 7.78
N TYR A 162 -32.21 -10.93 6.89
CA TYR A 162 -33.10 -12.04 7.23
C TYR A 162 -32.38 -13.15 8.01
N SER A 163 -31.21 -13.58 7.52
CA SER A 163 -30.44 -14.68 8.13
C SER A 163 -29.42 -14.20 9.18
N GLY A 164 -29.12 -12.90 9.22
CA GLY A 164 -28.07 -12.32 10.06
C GLY A 164 -26.65 -12.69 9.63
N THR A 165 -26.45 -13.28 8.45
CA THR A 165 -25.14 -13.70 7.97
C THR A 165 -24.42 -12.57 7.22
N SER A 166 -23.10 -12.45 7.41
CA SER A 166 -22.29 -11.47 6.68
C SER A 166 -21.22 -12.13 5.80
N SER A 167 -20.90 -11.46 4.69
CA SER A 167 -19.77 -11.77 3.82
C SER A 167 -18.93 -10.52 3.57
N THR A 168 -17.65 -10.67 3.26
CA THR A 168 -16.74 -9.55 2.97
C THR A 168 -16.08 -9.77 1.62
N ASN A 169 -16.18 -8.78 0.75
CA ASN A 169 -15.49 -8.74 -0.54
C ASN A 169 -14.44 -7.64 -0.54
N PHE A 170 -13.24 -7.93 -1.04
CA PHE A 170 -12.13 -6.99 -1.12
C PHE A 170 -11.98 -6.50 -2.57
N TYR A 171 -11.74 -5.20 -2.71
CA TYR A 171 -11.64 -4.52 -4.00
C TYR A 171 -10.40 -3.64 -4.04
N SER A 172 -9.91 -3.41 -5.26
CA SER A 172 -8.83 -2.46 -5.54
C SER A 172 -9.18 -1.65 -6.78
N LYS A 173 -8.81 -0.37 -6.78
CA LYS A 173 -9.02 0.54 -7.91
C LYS A 173 -7.79 1.40 -8.15
N SER A 174 -7.23 1.32 -9.35
CA SER A 174 -6.13 2.19 -9.77
C SER A 174 -6.63 3.61 -10.03
N LEU A 175 -6.17 4.55 -9.22
CA LEU A 175 -6.46 5.97 -9.32
C LEU A 175 -5.27 6.68 -9.95
N ILE A 176 -5.49 7.39 -11.06
CA ILE A 176 -4.45 8.14 -11.75
C ILE A 176 -4.18 9.48 -11.03
N SER A 177 -2.95 9.98 -11.05
CA SER A 177 -2.63 11.28 -10.46
C SER A 177 -3.40 12.45 -11.09
N GLY A 178 -3.52 13.56 -10.36
CA GLY A 178 -4.00 14.85 -10.85
C GLY A 178 -5.41 15.27 -10.40
N ASN A 179 -6.26 14.36 -9.93
CA ASN A 179 -7.61 14.69 -9.46
C ASN A 179 -7.71 14.70 -7.93
N GLN A 180 -8.72 15.44 -7.43
CA GLN A 180 -9.05 15.55 -5.99
C GLN A 180 -10.21 14.63 -5.57
N SER A 181 -10.84 13.95 -6.53
CA SER A 181 -12.01 13.10 -6.36
C SER A 181 -11.96 11.97 -7.36
N TYR A 182 -12.32 10.77 -6.92
CA TYR A 182 -12.41 9.62 -7.81
C TYR A 182 -13.69 8.86 -7.49
N PHE A 183 -14.49 8.58 -8.51
CA PHE A 183 -15.58 7.62 -8.38
C PHE A 183 -14.98 6.25 -8.08
N ILE A 184 -15.51 5.55 -7.07
CA ILE A 184 -15.05 4.24 -6.65
C ILE A 184 -16.01 3.17 -7.18
N GLN A 185 -17.27 3.22 -6.78
CA GLN A 185 -18.25 2.19 -7.08
C GLN A 185 -19.68 2.68 -6.81
N ASN A 186 -20.67 2.09 -7.49
CA ASN A 186 -22.07 2.13 -7.11
C ASN A 186 -22.29 1.22 -5.89
N TYR A 187 -23.05 1.67 -4.91
CA TYR A 187 -23.16 1.06 -3.60
C TYR A 187 -24.62 1.06 -3.14
N THR A 188 -25.18 -0.12 -2.82
CA THR A 188 -26.53 -0.23 -2.26
C THR A 188 -26.41 -0.36 -0.76
N ARG A 189 -26.59 0.74 -0.05
CA ARG A 189 -26.44 0.80 1.41
C ARG A 189 -27.45 -0.11 2.10
N THR A 190 -28.70 -0.05 1.66
CA THR A 190 -29.79 -0.87 2.18
C THR A 190 -30.72 -1.27 1.05
N ASN A 191 -31.20 -2.51 1.13
CA ASN A 191 -32.35 -3.00 0.39
C ASN A 191 -33.13 -3.88 1.35
N MET A 192 -34.18 -3.34 1.96
CA MET A 192 -35.07 -4.06 2.86
C MET A 192 -36.42 -4.21 2.20
N GLN A 193 -36.96 -5.41 2.20
CA GLN A 193 -38.32 -5.69 1.78
C GLN A 193 -39.07 -6.36 2.92
N TYR A 194 -40.35 -6.06 3.04
CA TYR A 194 -41.20 -6.54 4.10
C TYR A 194 -42.48 -7.16 3.55
N ASP A 195 -42.87 -8.30 4.10
CA ASP A 195 -44.21 -8.88 3.90
C ASP A 195 -44.96 -8.85 5.23
N TYR A 196 -46.01 -8.05 5.30
CA TYR A 196 -46.79 -7.79 6.52
C TYR A 196 -45.95 -7.39 7.75
N GLY A 197 -44.81 -6.75 7.53
CA GLY A 197 -43.89 -6.29 8.59
C GLY A 197 -42.77 -7.27 8.93
N ASP A 198 -42.78 -8.48 8.36
CA ASP A 198 -41.66 -9.42 8.48
C ASP A 198 -40.63 -9.17 7.38
N ILE A 199 -39.35 -9.24 7.73
CA ILE A 199 -38.25 -9.03 6.78
C ILE A 199 -38.22 -10.18 5.77
N GLU A 200 -38.14 -9.85 4.49
CA GLU A 200 -38.02 -10.83 3.40
C GLU A 200 -36.57 -11.33 3.23
N PRO A 201 -36.35 -12.58 2.75
CA PRO A 201 -35.02 -13.17 2.57
C PRO A 201 -34.06 -12.41 1.64
N VAL A 202 -34.61 -11.58 0.76
CA VAL A 202 -33.85 -10.73 -0.17
C VAL A 202 -33.28 -9.48 0.48
N SER A 203 -33.62 -9.22 1.75
CA SER A 203 -33.20 -8.02 2.47
C SER A 203 -31.72 -8.07 2.86
N TYR A 204 -30.98 -7.02 2.53
CA TYR A 204 -29.57 -6.89 2.88
C TYR A 204 -29.16 -5.44 3.15
N SER A 205 -28.08 -5.28 3.91
CA SER A 205 -27.35 -4.03 4.03
C SER A 205 -25.89 -4.21 3.60
N GLN A 206 -25.26 -3.12 3.18
CA GLN A 206 -23.85 -3.09 2.85
C GLN A 206 -23.12 -2.03 3.68
N ALA A 207 -21.84 -2.27 3.98
CA ALA A 207 -20.93 -1.27 4.53
C ALA A 207 -19.64 -1.22 3.69
N LEU A 208 -19.30 -0.04 3.15
CA LEU A 208 -18.04 0.18 2.44
C LEU A 208 -17.00 0.77 3.40
N ILE A 209 -15.85 0.11 3.49
CA ILE A 209 -14.78 0.46 4.44
C ILE A 209 -13.47 0.60 3.68
N ILE A 210 -12.75 1.70 3.91
CA ILE A 210 -11.39 1.87 3.39
C ILE A 210 -10.49 0.82 4.05
N THR A 211 -9.66 0.16 3.27
CA THR A 211 -8.62 -0.74 3.80
C THR A 211 -7.26 -0.11 3.59
N GLN A 212 -6.32 -0.42 4.49
CA GLN A 212 -4.97 0.12 4.41
C GLN A 212 -4.35 -0.20 3.04
N GLY A 213 -3.95 0.85 2.34
CA GLY A 213 -3.22 0.79 1.09
C GLY A 213 -1.88 1.51 1.23
N PHE A 214 -1.08 1.48 0.18
CA PHE A 214 0.10 2.33 0.10
C PHE A 214 -0.32 3.76 -0.23
N SER A 215 0.36 4.75 0.36
CA SER A 215 0.23 6.16 0.04
C SER A 215 -1.05 6.87 0.49
N TYR A 216 -1.88 6.25 1.33
CA TYR A 216 -2.96 6.95 2.01
C TYR A 216 -3.32 6.33 3.38
N ILE A 217 -3.92 7.15 4.23
CA ILE A 217 -4.43 6.81 5.57
C ILE A 217 -5.94 7.00 5.57
N ASP A 218 -6.69 6.13 6.24
CA ASP A 218 -8.12 6.32 6.53
C ASP A 218 -8.28 7.39 7.62
#